data_AF-A0A9W6ZD83-F1
#
_entry.id   AF-A0A9W6ZD83-F1
#
_cell.length_a   1.000
_cell.length_b   1.000
_cell.length_c   1.000
_cell.angle_alpha   90.00
_cell.angle_beta   90.00
_cell.angle_gamma   90.00
#
_symmetry.space_group_name_H-M   'P 1'
#
loop_
_entity.id
_entity.type
_entity.pdbx_description
1 polymer ?
#
loop_
_entity_poly.entity_id
_entity_poly.type
_entity_poly.pdbx_seq_one_letter_code
_entity_poly.pdbx_strand_id
1 'polypeptide(L)'
;MLSRRGSKDVDKGGSNGGGSRRNSRDGLLRGDEQMNKTIDTKKKKKPKKPNKKELLTGSERLHKVKKSDPTHLSLSLESTDSNQKASELMFGHDTSHLPSVNLEDDAFADWYRKTSGMHTVETWLDNYQKHPYAWGALIMIHGVDEVSARLRSKVENYAVYSAVLLSASVVLLVMPEINDNFLAAHWVFQRIFLYSMLVSVASHLTSILLSMSFVNALNEAGRDADVIRMFGEGQGYLATHKCNSAFTTGIFSLAVGILDMILINFTIWDMLLCLGIGSSIMYKLIPTSKKLFGSSSLMFYWRFGRADDNEDPFDLRVPMERVRTKARISERMYAIIKKGQEGGAEEEPDLEGGGETTTLTEETVPVIIKEKGAAPPMKGPPAPVPAN
;
A
#
# COMPACT_ATOMS: atom_id res chain seq x y z
N MET A 1 -28.46 33.31 -33.19
CA MET A 1 -28.95 33.51 -34.57
C MET A 1 -27.77 33.17 -35.48
N LEU A 2 -27.71 32.19 -36.38
CA LEU A 2 -28.56 31.26 -37.13
C LEU A 2 -27.58 30.09 -37.47
N SER A 3 -27.91 28.87 -37.88
CA SER A 3 -29.13 28.09 -38.08
C SER A 3 -28.66 26.63 -38.28
N ARG A 4 -29.52 25.72 -37.84
CA ARG A 4 -29.57 24.27 -38.01
C ARG A 4 -29.04 23.71 -39.35
N ARG A 5 -28.41 22.53 -39.27
CA ARG A 5 -28.70 21.39 -40.14
C ARG A 5 -28.52 20.08 -39.36
N GLY A 6 -29.59 19.29 -39.29
CA GLY A 6 -29.59 17.93 -38.79
C GLY A 6 -29.70 16.91 -39.92
N SER A 7 -30.11 15.69 -39.52
CA SER A 7 -30.44 14.51 -40.35
C SER A 7 -29.20 13.67 -40.73
N LYS A 8 -29.13 12.34 -40.59
CA LYS A 8 -30.17 11.30 -40.47
C LYS A 8 -29.65 10.08 -39.69
N ASP A 9 -30.58 9.43 -39.00
CA ASP A 9 -30.55 8.02 -38.61
C ASP A 9 -30.48 7.09 -39.83
N VAL A 10 -29.72 5.99 -39.74
CA VAL A 10 -29.90 4.80 -40.59
C VAL A 10 -29.74 3.53 -39.74
N ASP A 11 -30.64 2.60 -40.07
CA ASP A 11 -31.09 1.42 -39.36
C ASP A 11 -30.09 0.28 -39.11
N LYS A 12 -30.53 -0.49 -38.11
CA LYS A 12 -30.39 -1.92 -37.82
C LYS A 12 -29.92 -2.83 -38.97
N GLY A 13 -29.00 -3.72 -38.64
CA GLY A 13 -28.73 -4.95 -39.40
C GLY A 13 -28.14 -6.02 -38.50
N GLY A 14 -28.99 -6.87 -37.92
CA GLY A 14 -28.57 -8.11 -37.28
C GLY A 14 -28.25 -9.17 -38.33
N SER A 15 -27.23 -9.99 -38.07
CA SER A 15 -27.00 -11.23 -38.81
C SER A 15 -26.37 -12.29 -37.90
N ASN A 16 -27.13 -13.36 -37.73
CA ASN A 16 -26.72 -14.67 -37.24
C ASN A 16 -25.90 -15.40 -38.32
N GLY A 17 -24.90 -16.17 -37.90
CA GLY A 17 -24.25 -17.21 -38.69
C GLY A 17 -23.03 -17.70 -37.91
N GLY A 18 -23.02 -18.91 -37.34
CA GLY A 18 -23.16 -20.16 -38.06
C GLY A 18 -21.75 -20.70 -38.29
N GLY A 19 -21.31 -21.61 -37.42
CA GLY A 19 -19.93 -22.13 -37.42
C GLY A 19 -19.60 -22.99 -38.63
N SER A 20 -18.31 -23.24 -38.86
CA SER A 20 -17.86 -24.53 -39.37
C SER A 20 -16.35 -24.72 -39.21
N ARG A 21 -16.02 -25.99 -39.01
CA ARG A 21 -14.72 -26.62 -38.84
C ARG A 21 -13.84 -26.52 -40.09
N ARG A 22 -12.51 -26.53 -39.89
CA ARG A 22 -11.45 -27.28 -40.64
C ARG A 22 -10.13 -26.97 -39.92
N ASN A 23 -9.47 -27.88 -39.20
CA ASN A 23 -8.74 -29.07 -39.63
C ASN A 23 -7.90 -28.84 -40.90
N SER A 24 -6.58 -28.71 -40.74
CA SER A 24 -5.63 -29.83 -40.91
C SER A 24 -4.24 -29.39 -41.40
N ARG A 25 -3.23 -30.15 -40.92
CA ARG A 25 -1.86 -30.37 -41.45
C ARG A 25 -0.84 -29.28 -41.23
N ASP A 26 0.45 -29.52 -41.00
CA ASP A 26 1.38 -30.65 -40.73
C ASP A 26 2.69 -29.88 -40.38
N GLY A 27 3.70 -30.30 -39.62
CA GLY A 27 4.13 -31.54 -39.02
C GLY A 27 5.62 -31.36 -38.64
N LEU A 28 6.14 -32.37 -37.93
CA LEU A 28 7.54 -32.80 -37.85
C LEU A 28 8.54 -32.19 -36.84
N LEU A 29 8.90 -33.08 -35.91
CA LEU A 29 10.21 -33.39 -35.25
C LEU A 29 10.05 -33.34 -33.72
N ARG A 30 9.60 -34.40 -33.04
CA ARG A 30 10.21 -35.73 -32.78
C ARG A 30 11.57 -35.63 -32.04
N GLY A 31 11.54 -36.04 -30.77
CA GLY A 31 12.68 -36.18 -29.88
C GLY A 31 12.18 -36.68 -28.52
N ASP A 32 11.81 -37.97 -28.48
CA ASP A 32 11.44 -38.70 -27.28
C ASP A 32 12.67 -38.95 -26.39
N GLU A 33 12.57 -38.72 -25.09
CA GLU A 33 13.27 -39.56 -24.12
C GLU A 33 12.37 -39.80 -22.91
N GLN A 34 12.08 -41.08 -22.70
CA GLN A 34 11.12 -41.62 -21.76
C GLN A 34 11.65 -41.55 -20.33
N MET A 35 10.85 -41.05 -19.38
CA MET A 35 11.03 -41.39 -17.98
C MET A 35 9.70 -41.87 -17.38
N ASN A 36 9.68 -43.18 -17.18
CA ASN A 36 8.62 -44.00 -16.63
C ASN A 36 8.43 -43.68 -15.13
N LYS A 37 7.27 -43.17 -14.72
CA LYS A 37 6.85 -43.16 -13.31
C LYS A 37 5.37 -43.52 -13.19
N THR A 38 5.18 -44.72 -12.65
CA THR A 38 3.95 -45.31 -12.11
C THR A 38 3.27 -44.33 -11.16
N ILE A 39 2.03 -43.92 -11.47
CA ILE A 39 1.20 -43.07 -10.60
C ILE A 39 0.17 -43.96 -9.90
N ASP A 40 0.36 -44.15 -8.60
CA ASP A 40 -0.64 -44.71 -7.68
C ASP A 40 -1.80 -43.72 -7.49
N THR A 41 -2.97 -44.05 -8.02
CA THR A 41 -4.21 -43.30 -7.81
C THR A 41 -4.82 -43.63 -6.45
N LYS A 42 -4.42 -42.92 -5.38
CA LYS A 42 -5.19 -42.86 -4.13
C LYS A 42 -6.27 -41.77 -4.21
N LYS A 43 -7.54 -42.19 -4.14
CA LYS A 43 -8.74 -41.34 -4.05
C LYS A 43 -8.62 -40.29 -2.93
N LYS A 44 -8.47 -39.01 -3.29
CA LYS A 44 -8.59 -37.88 -2.37
C LYS A 44 -10.08 -37.55 -2.13
N LYS A 45 -10.50 -37.61 -0.86
CA LYS A 45 -11.79 -37.06 -0.38
C LYS A 45 -11.82 -35.55 -0.61
N LYS A 46 -12.91 -35.04 -1.19
CA LYS A 46 -13.16 -33.60 -1.38
C LYS A 46 -13.30 -32.89 -0.02
N PRO A 47 -12.58 -31.79 0.24
CA PRO A 47 -12.80 -30.98 1.45
C PRO A 47 -14.12 -30.20 1.34
N LYS A 48 -14.85 -30.16 2.45
CA LYS A 48 -16.08 -29.36 2.65
C LYS A 48 -15.74 -27.87 2.48
N LYS A 49 -16.48 -27.16 1.62
CA LYS A 49 -16.34 -25.70 1.44
C LYS A 49 -16.71 -24.98 2.76
N PRO A 50 -15.85 -24.09 3.30
CA PRO A 50 -16.24 -23.22 4.40
C PRO A 50 -17.21 -22.14 3.88
N ASN A 51 -18.23 -21.82 4.67
CA ASN A 51 -19.19 -20.75 4.41
C ASN A 51 -18.43 -19.42 4.24
N LYS A 52 -18.48 -18.85 3.02
CA LYS A 52 -18.05 -17.47 2.76
C LYS A 52 -18.97 -16.52 3.53
N LYS A 53 -18.50 -16.01 4.67
CA LYS A 53 -18.94 -14.69 5.14
C LYS A 53 -18.06 -13.68 4.40
N GLU A 54 -18.63 -13.01 3.40
CA GLU A 54 -17.95 -11.91 2.71
C GLU A 54 -17.67 -10.80 3.71
N LEU A 55 -16.38 -10.49 3.90
CA LEU A 55 -15.93 -9.32 4.63
C LEU A 55 -16.21 -8.10 3.74
N LEU A 56 -17.24 -7.34 4.09
CA LEU A 56 -17.57 -6.06 3.46
C LEU A 56 -16.35 -5.13 3.49
N THR A 57 -16.05 -4.54 2.35
CA THR A 57 -14.97 -3.55 2.19
C THR A 57 -15.30 -2.27 2.96
N GLY A 58 -14.27 -1.54 3.43
CA GLY A 58 -14.47 -0.31 4.23
C GLY A 58 -15.37 0.75 3.56
N SER A 59 -15.34 0.81 2.22
CA SER A 59 -16.22 1.66 1.41
C SER A 59 -17.71 1.31 1.52
N GLU A 60 -18.07 0.05 1.72
CA GLU A 60 -19.46 -0.39 1.86
C GLU A 60 -20.04 -0.08 3.25
N ARG A 61 -19.19 0.06 4.27
CA ARG A 61 -19.62 0.51 5.61
C ARG A 61 -20.00 1.99 5.62
N LEU A 62 -19.28 2.82 4.86
CA LEU A 62 -19.49 4.27 4.82
C LEU A 62 -20.82 4.66 4.15
N HIS A 63 -21.29 3.89 3.18
CA HIS A 63 -22.60 4.11 2.55
C HIS A 63 -23.78 3.73 3.44
N LYS A 64 -23.60 2.86 4.44
CA LYS A 64 -24.68 2.43 5.33
C LYS A 64 -24.96 3.41 6.48
N VAL A 65 -24.03 4.32 6.77
CA VAL A 65 -24.16 5.34 7.83
C VAL A 65 -24.80 6.64 7.33
N LYS A 66 -24.88 6.88 6.01
CA LYS A 66 -25.32 8.16 5.43
C LYS A 66 -26.84 8.31 5.20
N LYS A 67 -27.69 7.54 5.90
CA LYS A 67 -29.15 7.70 5.91
C LYS A 67 -29.63 8.16 7.30
N SER A 68 -29.36 9.40 7.63
CA SER A 68 -30.13 10.14 8.65
C SER A 68 -30.10 11.62 8.27
N ASP A 69 -31.29 12.19 8.07
CA ASP A 69 -31.53 13.55 7.57
C ASP A 69 -30.87 14.64 8.44
N PRO A 70 -30.44 15.77 7.85
CA PRO A 70 -29.92 16.90 8.60
C PRO A 70 -31.06 17.87 8.91
N THR A 71 -31.52 17.91 10.15
CA THR A 71 -32.35 19.02 10.64
C THR A 71 -31.47 20.24 10.93
N HIS A 72 -31.86 21.36 10.31
CA HIS A 72 -31.31 22.69 10.47
C HIS A 72 -31.21 23.12 11.94
N LEU A 73 -30.03 23.57 12.38
CA LEU A 73 -29.88 24.49 13.49
C LEU A 73 -28.98 25.65 13.08
N SER A 74 -29.60 26.81 12.89
CA SER A 74 -28.98 28.12 12.74
C SER A 74 -28.73 28.73 14.11
N LEU A 75 -27.47 29.02 14.43
CA LEU A 75 -27.06 29.72 15.64
C LEU A 75 -26.63 31.14 15.25
N SER A 76 -27.47 32.11 15.59
CA SER A 76 -27.15 33.53 15.58
C SER A 76 -26.26 33.87 16.78
N LEU A 77 -25.09 34.42 16.50
CA LEU A 77 -24.24 35.09 17.49
C LEU A 77 -24.85 36.45 17.83
N GLU A 78 -25.28 36.62 19.09
CA GLU A 78 -25.41 37.93 19.73
C GLU A 78 -24.52 37.96 20.97
N SER A 79 -23.61 38.93 20.96
CA SER A 79 -22.64 39.24 21.99
C SER A 79 -23.25 40.19 23.02
N THR A 80 -23.39 39.76 24.27
CA THR A 80 -23.54 40.66 25.42
C THR A 80 -22.93 40.06 26.68
N ASP A 81 -22.10 40.86 27.34
CA ASP A 81 -21.31 40.66 28.56
C ASP A 81 -22.12 40.39 29.85
N SER A 82 -23.03 39.42 29.84
CA SER A 82 -23.83 39.06 31.03
C SER A 82 -23.69 37.59 31.48
N ASN A 83 -22.80 36.81 30.86
CA ASN A 83 -22.79 35.35 31.01
C ASN A 83 -21.96 34.79 32.18
N GLN A 84 -21.30 35.62 32.99
CA GLN A 84 -20.61 35.12 34.19
C GLN A 84 -21.55 34.89 35.40
N LYS A 85 -22.75 35.47 35.41
CA LYS A 85 -23.71 35.27 36.52
C LYS A 85 -24.81 34.24 36.25
N ALA A 86 -25.01 33.83 35.00
CA ALA A 86 -26.01 32.80 34.66
C ALA A 86 -25.47 31.37 34.85
N SER A 87 -24.15 31.16 34.70
CA SER A 87 -23.51 29.88 35.05
C SER A 87 -23.46 29.66 36.56
N GLU A 88 -23.43 30.71 37.36
CA GLU A 88 -23.35 30.60 38.82
C GLU A 88 -24.72 30.33 39.48
N LEU A 89 -25.83 30.75 38.84
CA LEU A 89 -27.18 30.61 39.41
C LEU A 89 -27.92 29.33 38.98
N MET A 90 -27.48 28.66 37.91
CA MET A 90 -28.03 27.36 37.48
C MET A 90 -27.37 26.15 38.17
N PHE A 91 -26.24 26.36 38.87
CA PHE A 91 -25.55 25.33 39.64
C PHE A 91 -25.50 25.68 41.14
N GLY A 92 -26.57 26.28 41.65
CA GLY A 92 -26.82 26.47 43.08
C GLY A 92 -27.16 25.17 43.80
N HIS A 93 -26.27 24.19 43.73
CA HIS A 93 -26.30 23.00 44.57
C HIS A 93 -25.01 22.94 45.38
N ASP A 94 -25.18 22.78 46.68
CA ASP A 94 -24.16 22.55 47.69
C ASP A 94 -23.17 21.45 47.21
N THR A 95 -22.02 21.85 46.67
CA THR A 95 -20.96 20.95 46.16
C THR A 95 -20.03 20.46 47.27
N SER A 96 -20.37 20.70 48.54
CA SER A 96 -19.55 20.33 49.70
C SER A 96 -19.48 18.82 49.95
N HIS A 97 -20.32 18.02 49.28
CA HIS A 97 -20.41 16.57 49.52
C HIS A 97 -20.54 15.69 48.26
N LEU A 98 -20.44 16.26 47.06
CA LEU A 98 -20.37 15.47 45.82
C LEU A 98 -18.90 15.35 45.40
N PRO A 99 -18.38 14.14 45.14
CA PRO A 99 -16.99 13.94 44.78
C PRO A 99 -16.74 14.62 43.43
N SER A 100 -16.17 15.82 43.46
CA SER A 100 -15.78 16.64 42.30
C SER A 100 -14.64 16.03 41.48
N VAL A 101 -14.34 14.74 41.69
CA VAL A 101 -13.12 14.06 41.24
C VAL A 101 -13.38 13.16 40.01
N ASN A 102 -14.62 12.80 39.67
CA ASN A 102 -14.84 11.74 38.66
C ASN A 102 -15.13 12.19 37.22
N LEU A 103 -15.56 13.43 36.97
CA LEU A 103 -15.88 13.89 35.60
C LEU A 103 -14.63 14.17 34.75
N GLU A 104 -13.55 14.67 35.36
CA GLU A 104 -12.31 15.01 34.65
C GLU A 104 -11.55 13.77 34.21
N ASP A 105 -11.52 12.75 35.07
CA ASP A 105 -10.89 11.48 34.74
C ASP A 105 -11.67 10.73 33.64
N ASP A 106 -13.01 10.83 33.63
CA ASP A 106 -13.88 10.15 32.65
C ASP A 106 -13.59 10.73 31.27
N ALA A 107 -13.56 12.05 31.22
CA ALA A 107 -13.15 12.81 30.06
C ALA A 107 -11.71 12.46 29.64
N PHE A 108 -10.79 12.26 30.58
CA PHE A 108 -9.40 11.92 30.28
C PHE A 108 -9.22 10.52 29.67
N ALA A 109 -9.88 9.49 30.19
CA ALA A 109 -9.82 8.14 29.61
C ALA A 109 -10.44 8.09 28.22
N ASP A 110 -11.62 8.70 28.07
CA ASP A 110 -12.29 8.80 26.77
C ASP A 110 -11.45 9.62 25.79
N TRP A 111 -10.83 10.70 26.25
CA TRP A 111 -9.90 11.51 25.47
C TRP A 111 -8.69 10.69 25.04
N TYR A 112 -8.01 9.98 25.95
CA TYR A 112 -6.85 9.14 25.64
C TYR A 112 -7.18 8.02 24.64
N ARG A 113 -8.33 7.37 24.81
CA ARG A 113 -8.81 6.35 23.87
C ARG A 113 -9.09 6.93 22.49
N LYS A 114 -9.72 8.11 22.43
CA LYS A 114 -10.03 8.84 21.19
C LYS A 114 -8.78 9.38 20.52
N THR A 115 -7.76 9.83 21.26
CA THR A 115 -6.52 10.37 20.72
C THR A 115 -5.53 9.29 20.28
N SER A 116 -5.48 8.15 20.98
CA SER A 116 -4.61 7.01 20.59
C SER A 116 -5.17 6.24 19.39
N GLY A 117 -6.46 5.88 19.41
CA GLY A 117 -7.11 5.11 18.33
C GLY A 117 -6.58 3.68 18.14
N MET A 118 -5.58 3.23 18.91
CA MET A 118 -4.90 1.95 18.70
C MET A 118 -5.81 0.72 18.84
N HIS A 119 -6.84 0.82 19.68
CA HIS A 119 -7.86 -0.22 19.85
C HIS A 119 -8.62 -0.55 18.54
N THR A 120 -8.66 0.37 17.58
CA THR A 120 -9.33 0.12 16.28
C THR A 120 -8.49 -0.73 15.32
N VAL A 121 -7.19 -0.85 15.60
CA VAL A 121 -6.20 -1.50 14.72
C VAL A 121 -5.98 -2.97 15.09
N GLU A 122 -6.46 -3.42 16.24
CA GLU A 122 -6.23 -4.80 16.72
C GLU A 122 -6.75 -5.86 15.75
N THR A 123 -7.97 -5.67 15.23
CA THR A 123 -8.56 -6.57 14.22
C THR A 123 -7.74 -6.66 12.93
N TRP A 124 -7.01 -5.59 12.62
CA TRP A 124 -6.12 -5.54 11.47
C TRP A 124 -4.84 -6.32 11.73
N LEU A 125 -4.26 -6.19 12.92
CA LEU A 125 -3.09 -6.94 13.36
C LEU A 125 -3.36 -8.44 13.28
N ASP A 126 -4.52 -8.89 13.75
CA ASP A 126 -4.87 -10.31 13.72
C ASP A 126 -4.95 -10.93 12.32
N ASN A 127 -5.08 -10.10 11.28
CA ASN A 127 -5.15 -10.54 9.89
C ASN A 127 -3.90 -10.16 9.07
N TYR A 128 -2.76 -9.86 9.71
CA TYR A 128 -1.58 -9.33 9.03
C TYR A 128 -1.08 -10.17 7.86
N GLN A 129 -1.21 -11.50 7.95
CA GLN A 129 -0.79 -12.44 6.91
C GLN A 129 -1.67 -12.38 5.64
N LYS A 130 -2.92 -11.92 5.78
CA LYS A 130 -3.87 -11.82 4.66
C LYS A 130 -3.79 -10.48 3.94
N HIS A 131 -3.05 -9.52 4.49
CA HIS A 131 -2.99 -8.19 3.91
C HIS A 131 -2.16 -8.16 2.63
N PRO A 132 -2.63 -7.40 1.64
CA PRO A 132 -1.89 -7.28 0.41
C PRO A 132 -0.59 -6.50 0.67
N TYR A 133 0.51 -7.00 0.09
CA TYR A 133 1.78 -6.30 -0.06
C TYR A 133 2.73 -6.21 1.16
N ALA A 134 2.55 -7.04 2.20
CA ALA A 134 3.50 -7.17 3.32
C ALA A 134 3.92 -5.82 3.95
N TRP A 135 3.03 -4.83 4.01
CA TRP A 135 3.34 -3.55 4.68
C TRP A 135 3.08 -3.60 6.16
N GLY A 136 2.08 -4.38 6.60
CA GLY A 136 1.88 -4.53 8.03
C GLY A 136 3.07 -5.16 8.72
N ALA A 137 3.73 -6.06 8.02
CA ALA A 137 5.06 -6.54 8.34
C ALA A 137 6.08 -5.44 8.64
N LEU A 138 6.23 -4.54 7.65
CA LEU A 138 7.22 -3.49 7.64
C LEU A 138 6.93 -2.48 8.75
N ILE A 139 5.65 -2.13 8.94
CA ILE A 139 5.18 -1.23 10.00
C ILE A 139 5.43 -1.85 11.37
N MET A 140 5.22 -3.16 11.54
CA MET A 140 5.48 -3.84 12.81
C MET A 140 6.97 -3.93 13.13
N ILE A 141 7.83 -4.14 12.13
CA ILE A 141 9.28 -4.23 12.33
C ILE A 141 9.91 -2.86 12.56
N HIS A 142 9.60 -1.88 11.71
CA HIS A 142 10.29 -0.59 11.69
C HIS A 142 9.54 0.53 12.40
N GLY A 143 8.25 0.35 12.70
CA GLY A 143 7.39 1.40 13.23
C GLY A 143 6.73 2.26 12.14
N VAL A 144 5.70 3.00 12.54
CA VAL A 144 4.91 3.85 11.64
C VAL A 144 5.73 5.01 11.09
N ASP A 145 6.52 5.67 11.94
CA ASP A 145 7.31 6.85 11.57
C ASP A 145 8.32 6.53 10.46
N GLU A 146 9.12 5.47 10.66
CA GLU A 146 10.16 5.07 9.72
C GLU A 146 9.57 4.64 8.37
N VAL A 147 8.48 3.84 8.39
CA VAL A 147 7.84 3.40 7.15
C VAL A 147 7.21 4.56 6.40
N SER A 148 6.54 5.47 7.12
CA SER A 148 5.91 6.65 6.52
C SER A 148 6.95 7.61 5.94
N ALA A 149 8.06 7.83 6.64
CA ALA A 149 9.17 8.65 6.17
C ALA A 149 9.81 8.06 4.90
N ARG A 150 10.09 6.74 4.88
CA ARG A 150 10.63 6.05 3.69
C ARG A 150 9.69 6.16 2.50
N LEU A 151 8.39 5.98 2.72
CA LEU A 151 7.38 6.05 1.65
C LEU A 151 7.18 7.47 1.14
N ARG A 152 7.11 8.46 2.04
CA ARG A 152 7.07 9.88 1.69
C ARG A 152 8.27 10.23 0.80
N SER A 153 9.49 9.94 1.25
CA SER A 153 10.70 10.24 0.48
C SER A 153 10.68 9.56 -0.89
N LYS A 154 10.26 8.29 -0.96
CA LYS A 154 10.14 7.57 -2.24
C LYS A 154 9.16 8.24 -3.20
N VAL A 155 8.00 8.65 -2.71
CA VAL A 155 6.92 9.25 -3.51
C VAL A 155 7.27 10.69 -3.92
N GLU A 156 7.92 11.45 -3.05
CA GLU A 156 8.47 12.78 -3.35
C GLU A 156 9.56 12.69 -4.42
N ASN A 157 10.46 11.70 -4.33
CA ASN A 157 11.49 11.49 -5.35
C ASN A 157 10.88 11.27 -6.75
N TYR A 158 9.78 10.49 -6.87
CA TYR A 158 9.10 10.35 -8.16
C TYR A 158 8.53 11.66 -8.70
N ALA A 159 8.02 12.54 -7.82
CA ALA A 159 7.53 13.85 -8.22
C ALA A 159 8.67 14.77 -8.67
N VAL A 160 9.79 14.80 -7.94
CA VAL A 160 10.97 15.60 -8.30
C VAL A 160 11.53 15.16 -9.65
N TYR A 161 11.74 13.85 -9.85
CA TYR A 161 12.23 13.34 -11.14
C TYR A 161 11.21 13.56 -12.26
N SER A 162 9.91 13.43 -11.98
CA SER A 162 8.87 13.76 -12.96
C SER A 162 8.88 15.22 -13.38
N ALA A 163 9.11 16.15 -12.45
CA ALA A 163 9.18 17.59 -12.75
C ALA A 163 10.38 17.92 -13.64
N VAL A 164 11.54 17.33 -13.37
CA VAL A 164 12.74 17.48 -14.21
C VAL A 164 12.49 16.95 -15.62
N LEU A 165 11.97 15.73 -15.74
CA LEU A 165 11.65 15.15 -17.05
C LEU A 165 10.57 15.95 -17.79
N LEU A 166 9.55 16.42 -17.08
CA LEU A 166 8.51 17.27 -17.64
C LEU A 166 9.10 18.58 -18.21
N SER A 167 10.07 19.19 -17.51
CA SER A 167 10.74 20.40 -18.01
C SER A 167 11.51 20.13 -19.32
N ALA A 168 12.18 18.98 -19.43
CA ALA A 168 12.85 18.56 -20.68
C ALA A 168 11.82 18.27 -21.79
N SER A 169 10.69 17.64 -21.45
CA SER A 169 9.63 17.34 -22.41
C SER A 169 9.01 18.59 -23.03
N VAL A 170 8.86 19.67 -22.26
CA VAL A 170 8.34 20.94 -22.77
C VAL A 170 9.30 21.55 -23.80
N VAL A 171 10.61 21.51 -23.54
CA VAL A 171 11.62 21.98 -24.52
C VAL A 171 11.51 21.19 -25.82
N LEU A 172 11.44 19.86 -25.74
CA LEU A 172 11.29 19.00 -26.92
C LEU A 172 10.02 19.28 -27.73
N LEU A 173 8.92 19.64 -27.06
CA LEU A 173 7.66 20.02 -27.74
C LEU A 173 7.76 21.34 -28.52
N VAL A 174 8.64 22.25 -28.11
CA VAL A 174 8.80 23.58 -28.73
C VAL A 174 9.76 23.55 -29.93
N MET A 175 10.46 22.44 -30.18
CA MET A 175 11.51 22.36 -31.21
C MET A 175 11.10 21.82 -32.61
N PRO A 176 9.89 21.98 -33.18
CA PRO A 176 9.68 21.47 -34.53
C PRO A 176 10.12 22.48 -35.61
N GLU A 177 11.32 22.27 -36.17
CA GLU A 177 11.61 22.67 -37.56
C GLU A 177 11.24 21.48 -38.46
N ILE A 178 10.08 21.57 -39.11
CA ILE A 178 9.59 20.53 -40.02
C ILE A 178 10.20 20.81 -41.40
N ASN A 179 11.10 19.94 -41.84
CA ASN A 179 11.66 20.01 -43.18
C ASN A 179 10.68 19.35 -44.15
N ASP A 180 10.07 20.12 -45.06
CA ASP A 180 8.98 19.71 -45.96
C ASP A 180 9.36 18.61 -46.98
N ASN A 181 10.62 18.17 -46.98
CA ASN A 181 11.22 17.41 -48.09
C ASN A 181 11.11 15.88 -47.96
N PHE A 182 10.35 15.32 -47.01
CA PHE A 182 10.33 13.87 -46.79
C PHE A 182 8.94 13.23 -46.89
N LEU A 183 8.91 12.04 -47.52
CA LEU A 183 7.80 11.11 -47.82
C LEU A 183 6.58 11.15 -46.88
N ALA A 184 5.46 10.62 -47.36
CA ALA A 184 4.24 10.32 -46.60
C ALA A 184 4.42 9.44 -45.34
N ALA A 185 5.63 9.02 -44.96
CA ALA A 185 5.89 8.45 -43.64
C ALA A 185 6.06 9.55 -42.56
N HIS A 186 6.48 10.76 -42.94
CA HIS A 186 6.81 11.85 -42.01
C HIS A 186 5.61 12.31 -41.17
N TRP A 187 4.41 12.43 -41.77
CA TRP A 187 3.20 12.83 -41.04
C TRP A 187 2.75 11.78 -39.99
N VAL A 188 3.10 10.50 -40.20
CA VAL A 188 2.79 9.44 -39.24
C VAL A 188 3.68 9.58 -38.02
N PHE A 189 5.00 9.74 -38.21
CA PHE A 189 5.95 9.93 -37.12
C PHE A 189 5.63 11.19 -36.33
N GLN A 190 5.38 12.34 -36.96
CA GLN A 190 4.93 13.55 -36.26
C GLN A 190 3.75 13.33 -35.31
N ARG A 191 2.77 12.48 -35.69
CA ARG A 191 1.65 12.11 -34.80
C ARG A 191 2.09 11.20 -33.66
N ILE A 192 2.95 10.22 -33.93
CA ILE A 192 3.54 9.35 -32.90
C ILE A 192 4.33 10.19 -31.89
N PHE A 193 5.18 11.11 -32.35
CA PHE A 193 5.85 12.09 -31.50
C PHE A 193 4.86 12.87 -30.64
N LEU A 194 3.87 13.53 -31.25
CA LEU A 194 2.90 14.35 -30.52
C LEU A 194 2.13 13.54 -29.47
N TYR A 195 1.65 12.34 -29.82
CA TYR A 195 0.91 11.49 -28.89
C TYR A 195 1.79 10.93 -27.78
N SER A 196 3.00 10.50 -28.08
CA SER A 196 3.94 10.01 -27.07
C SER A 196 4.35 11.11 -26.09
N MET A 197 4.60 12.33 -26.57
CA MET A 197 4.88 13.49 -25.73
C MET A 197 3.68 13.89 -24.87
N LEU A 198 2.46 13.89 -25.43
CA LEU A 198 1.24 14.18 -24.67
C LEU A 198 0.98 13.15 -23.56
N VAL A 199 1.16 11.86 -23.86
CA VAL A 199 1.06 10.77 -22.88
C VAL A 199 2.15 10.91 -21.81
N SER A 200 3.36 11.31 -22.18
CA SER A 200 4.47 11.53 -21.24
C SER A 200 4.16 12.67 -20.27
N VAL A 201 3.77 13.84 -20.78
CA VAL A 201 3.38 15.01 -19.98
C VAL A 201 2.24 14.66 -19.03
N ALA A 202 1.17 14.03 -19.53
CA ALA A 202 0.02 13.64 -18.72
C ALA A 202 0.42 12.63 -17.61
N SER A 203 1.29 11.67 -17.92
CA SER A 203 1.74 10.67 -16.96
C SER A 203 2.64 11.25 -15.87
N HIS A 204 3.56 12.16 -16.22
CA HIS A 204 4.40 12.86 -15.24
C HIS A 204 3.57 13.80 -14.35
N LEU A 205 2.63 14.56 -14.91
CA LEU A 205 1.69 15.35 -14.11
C LEU A 205 0.87 14.47 -13.16
N THR A 206 0.38 13.33 -13.64
CA THR A 206 -0.34 12.36 -12.80
C THR A 206 0.53 11.83 -11.66
N SER A 207 1.82 11.55 -11.91
CA SER A 207 2.77 11.12 -10.87
C SER A 207 2.97 12.21 -9.80
N ILE A 208 3.13 13.47 -10.22
CA ILE A 208 3.27 14.62 -9.30
C ILE A 208 2.00 14.81 -8.46
N LEU A 209 0.82 14.81 -9.08
CA LEU A 209 -0.45 15.00 -8.38
C LEU A 209 -0.74 13.85 -7.41
N LEU A 210 -0.49 12.61 -7.81
CA LEU A 210 -0.61 11.45 -6.91
C LEU A 210 0.35 11.57 -5.73
N SER A 211 1.59 11.99 -5.97
CA SER A 211 2.58 12.20 -4.93
C SER A 211 2.14 13.25 -3.92
N MET A 212 1.68 14.41 -4.39
CA MET A 212 1.14 15.48 -3.54
C MET A 212 -0.07 15.01 -2.74
N SER A 213 -1.03 14.32 -3.37
CA SER A 213 -2.21 13.78 -2.68
C SER A 213 -1.85 12.77 -1.60
N PHE A 214 -0.84 11.93 -1.84
CA PHE A 214 -0.35 10.95 -0.88
C PHE A 214 0.33 11.60 0.32
N VAL A 215 1.17 12.62 0.07
CA VAL A 215 1.84 13.38 1.14
C VAL A 215 0.84 14.15 1.98
N ASN A 216 -0.20 14.73 1.37
CA ASN A 216 -1.28 15.40 2.09
C ASN A 216 -2.09 14.42 2.93
N ALA A 217 -2.47 13.26 2.37
CA ALA A 217 -3.17 12.22 3.14
C ALA A 217 -2.34 11.73 4.34
N LEU A 218 -1.01 11.61 4.18
CA LEU A 218 -0.10 11.30 5.28
C LEU A 218 0.01 12.43 6.31
N ASN A 219 -0.01 13.69 5.90
CA ASN A 219 0.01 14.84 6.81
C ASN A 219 -1.31 15.01 7.56
N GLU A 220 -2.44 14.66 6.94
CA GLU A 220 -3.76 14.67 7.58
C GLU A 220 -3.97 13.49 8.52
N ALA A 221 -3.17 12.42 8.39
CA ALA A 221 -3.16 11.31 9.33
C ALA A 221 -2.49 11.75 10.65
N GLY A 222 -3.27 12.38 11.53
CA GLY A 222 -2.78 12.90 12.81
C GLY A 222 -2.42 11.85 13.86
N ARG A 223 -2.67 10.55 13.60
CA ARG A 223 -2.42 9.44 14.54
C ARG A 223 -1.78 8.24 13.84
N ASP A 224 -0.92 7.52 14.56
CA ASP A 224 -0.37 6.24 14.13
C ASP A 224 -1.44 5.26 13.66
N ALA A 225 -2.56 5.20 14.40
CA ALA A 225 -3.67 4.30 14.09
C ALA A 225 -4.30 4.60 12.71
N ASP A 226 -4.38 5.88 12.32
CA ASP A 226 -4.92 6.28 11.03
C ASP A 226 -3.96 5.90 9.89
N VAL A 227 -2.65 6.04 10.11
CA VAL A 227 -1.62 5.61 9.17
C VAL A 227 -1.65 4.08 9.00
N ILE A 228 -1.70 3.34 10.11
CA ILE A 228 -1.79 1.88 10.06
C ILE A 228 -3.05 1.44 9.33
N ARG A 229 -4.19 2.11 9.54
CA ARG A 229 -5.43 1.83 8.80
C ARG A 229 -5.30 2.14 7.30
N MET A 230 -4.73 3.29 6.94
CA MET A 230 -4.53 3.67 5.54
C MET A 230 -3.67 2.65 4.77
N PHE A 231 -2.59 2.17 5.39
CA PHE A 231 -1.77 1.10 4.82
C PHE A 231 -2.44 -0.27 4.94
N GLY A 232 -3.22 -0.44 5.98
CA GLY A 232 -3.87 -1.67 6.30
C GLY A 232 -4.98 -2.07 5.35
N GLU A 233 -5.70 -1.09 4.82
CA GLU A 233 -6.65 -1.26 3.72
C GLU A 233 -5.94 -1.40 2.35
N GLY A 234 -4.61 -1.32 2.30
CA GLY A 234 -3.81 -1.40 1.08
C GLY A 234 -3.84 -0.13 0.23
N GLN A 235 -4.55 0.93 0.64
CA GLN A 235 -4.71 2.16 -0.13
C GLN A 235 -3.40 2.94 -0.24
N GLY A 236 -2.64 3.07 0.86
CA GLY A 236 -1.35 3.74 0.84
C GLY A 236 -0.34 3.09 -0.12
N TYR A 237 -0.34 1.75 -0.18
CA TYR A 237 0.49 1.03 -1.14
C TYR A 237 0.00 1.20 -2.58
N LEU A 238 -1.31 1.06 -2.79
CA LEU A 238 -1.89 1.21 -4.12
C LEU A 238 -1.59 2.59 -4.70
N ALA A 239 -1.64 3.64 -3.88
CA ALA A 239 -1.23 4.99 -4.25
C ALA A 239 0.25 5.05 -4.68
N THR A 240 1.16 4.50 -3.86
CA THR A 240 2.60 4.44 -4.18
C THR A 240 2.88 3.67 -5.47
N HIS A 241 2.19 2.53 -5.67
CA HIS A 241 2.31 1.72 -6.87
C HIS A 241 1.79 2.45 -8.12
N LYS A 242 0.64 3.12 -8.01
CA LYS A 242 0.09 3.96 -9.09
C LYS A 242 1.03 5.12 -9.43
N CYS A 243 1.64 5.75 -8.43
CA CYS A 243 2.63 6.82 -8.62
C CYS A 243 3.84 6.30 -9.41
N ASN A 244 4.40 5.15 -9.02
CA ASN A 244 5.52 4.51 -9.73
C ASN A 244 5.12 4.09 -11.16
N SER A 245 3.91 3.55 -11.34
CA SER A 245 3.41 3.16 -12.66
C SER A 245 3.26 4.38 -13.57
N ALA A 246 2.66 5.48 -13.09
CA ALA A 246 2.53 6.72 -13.86
C ALA A 246 3.90 7.28 -14.24
N PHE A 247 4.85 7.31 -13.30
CA PHE A 247 6.23 7.72 -13.56
C PHE A 247 6.89 6.88 -14.67
N THR A 248 6.77 5.55 -14.57
CA THR A 248 7.37 4.61 -15.54
C THR A 248 6.76 4.77 -16.92
N THR A 249 5.43 4.92 -17.02
CA THR A 249 4.73 5.21 -18.28
C THR A 249 5.19 6.54 -18.87
N GLY A 250 5.41 7.56 -18.04
CA GLY A 250 5.94 8.86 -18.45
C GLY A 250 7.34 8.76 -19.08
N ILE A 251 8.24 8.02 -18.43
CA ILE A 251 9.59 7.76 -18.96
C ILE A 251 9.54 7.00 -20.27
N PHE A 252 8.74 5.93 -20.34
CA PHE A 252 8.67 5.09 -21.54
C PHE A 252 8.14 5.87 -22.74
N SER A 253 7.05 6.63 -22.55
CA SER A 253 6.48 7.47 -23.60
C SER A 253 7.41 8.62 -24.00
N LEU A 254 8.17 9.21 -23.06
CA LEU A 254 9.21 10.18 -23.38
C LEU A 254 10.31 9.57 -24.24
N ALA A 255 10.78 8.37 -23.90
CA ALA A 255 11.79 7.66 -24.68
C ALA A 255 11.33 7.37 -26.11
N VAL A 256 10.06 6.99 -26.29
CA VAL A 256 9.45 6.83 -27.62
C VAL A 256 9.44 8.16 -28.38
N GLY A 257 9.05 9.27 -27.74
CA GLY A 257 9.07 10.59 -28.37
C GLY A 257 10.47 11.04 -28.78
N ILE A 258 11.48 10.81 -27.94
CA ILE A 258 12.88 11.12 -28.28
C ILE A 258 13.36 10.26 -29.46
N LEU A 259 13.04 8.96 -29.47
CA LEU A 259 13.39 8.07 -30.58
C LEU A 259 12.74 8.51 -31.89
N ASP A 260 11.48 8.95 -31.84
CA ASP A 260 10.76 9.46 -33.00
C ASP A 260 11.36 10.77 -33.54
N MET A 261 11.76 11.69 -32.65
CA MET A 261 12.46 12.91 -33.02
C MET A 261 13.80 12.63 -33.69
N ILE A 262 14.54 11.61 -33.21
CA ILE A 262 15.78 11.17 -33.85
C ILE A 262 15.50 10.57 -35.24
N LEU A 263 14.46 9.74 -35.37
CA LEU A 263 14.05 9.16 -36.66
C LEU A 263 13.69 10.21 -37.71
N ILE A 264 13.12 11.35 -37.27
CA ILE A 264 12.74 12.44 -38.17
C ILE A 264 13.99 13.22 -38.66
N ASN A 265 14.98 13.44 -37.79
CA ASN A 265 16.09 14.35 -38.07
C ASN A 265 17.40 13.67 -38.50
N PHE A 266 17.58 12.39 -38.15
CA PHE A 266 18.85 11.69 -38.29
C PHE A 266 18.76 10.48 -39.21
N THR A 267 19.92 9.91 -39.53
CA THR A 267 20.02 8.75 -40.41
C THR A 267 19.61 7.47 -39.67
N ILE A 268 19.28 6.42 -40.43
CA ILE A 268 18.97 5.08 -39.87
C ILE A 268 20.09 4.56 -38.95
N TRP A 269 21.35 4.94 -39.22
CA TRP A 269 22.51 4.52 -38.43
C TRP A 269 22.49 5.08 -37.01
N ASP A 270 22.08 6.34 -36.84
CA ASP A 270 21.97 6.98 -35.52
C ASP A 270 20.88 6.31 -34.68
N MET A 271 19.78 5.89 -35.32
CA MET A 271 18.72 5.12 -34.66
C MET A 271 19.23 3.75 -34.19
N LEU A 272 19.95 3.02 -35.03
CA LEU A 272 20.52 1.73 -34.66
C LEU A 272 21.52 1.87 -33.51
N LEU A 273 22.31 2.95 -33.49
CA LEU A 273 23.22 3.27 -32.40
C LEU A 273 22.46 3.54 -31.09
N CYS A 274 21.42 4.40 -31.12
CA CYS A 274 20.59 4.70 -29.95
C CYS A 274 19.88 3.45 -29.41
N LEU A 275 19.30 2.62 -30.28
CA LEU A 275 18.67 1.35 -29.88
C LEU A 275 19.71 0.37 -29.31
N GLY A 276 20.92 0.31 -29.89
CA GLY A 276 22.00 -0.53 -29.40
C GLY A 276 22.46 -0.13 -28.00
N ILE A 277 22.68 1.17 -27.76
CA ILE A 277 23.05 1.70 -26.45
C ILE A 277 21.92 1.47 -25.43
N GLY A 278 20.68 1.84 -25.78
CA GLY A 278 19.51 1.64 -24.92
C GLY A 278 19.28 0.18 -24.54
N SER A 279 19.37 -0.73 -25.52
CA SER A 279 19.24 -2.17 -25.30
C SER A 279 20.37 -2.72 -24.43
N SER A 280 21.60 -2.26 -24.62
CA SER A 280 22.76 -2.65 -23.80
C SER A 280 22.59 -2.23 -22.33
N ILE A 281 22.11 -1.00 -22.08
CA ILE A 281 21.81 -0.52 -20.73
C ILE A 281 20.68 -1.36 -20.11
N MET A 282 19.58 -1.57 -20.83
CA MET A 282 18.44 -2.36 -20.33
C MET A 282 18.80 -3.82 -20.05
N TYR A 283 19.63 -4.43 -20.90
CA TYR A 283 20.12 -5.80 -20.72
C TYR A 283 20.91 -5.96 -19.42
N LYS A 284 21.67 -4.95 -19.00
CA LYS A 284 22.38 -4.95 -17.70
C LYS A 284 21.47 -4.59 -16.52
N LEU A 285 20.57 -3.64 -16.72
CA LEU A 285 19.75 -3.08 -15.64
C LEU A 285 18.61 -4.00 -15.22
N ILE A 286 17.91 -4.65 -16.17
CA ILE A 286 16.75 -5.49 -15.88
C ILE A 286 17.10 -6.69 -14.97
N PRO A 287 18.14 -7.50 -15.26
CA PRO A 287 18.49 -8.64 -14.41
C PRO A 287 18.96 -8.19 -13.02
N THR A 288 19.71 -7.10 -12.96
CA THR A 288 20.23 -6.54 -11.70
C THR A 288 19.08 -6.03 -10.83
N SER A 289 18.16 -5.26 -11.42
CA SER A 289 16.94 -4.79 -10.75
C SER A 289 16.07 -5.96 -10.28
N LYS A 290 15.84 -6.97 -11.14
CA LYS A 290 15.10 -8.19 -10.76
C LYS A 290 15.75 -8.96 -9.63
N LYS A 291 17.08 -9.06 -9.60
CA LYS A 291 17.80 -9.71 -8.49
C LYS A 291 17.70 -8.89 -7.21
N LEU A 292 17.90 -7.57 -7.28
CA LEU A 292 17.79 -6.67 -6.14
C LEU A 292 16.39 -6.74 -5.52
N PHE A 293 15.35 -6.53 -6.33
CA PHE A 293 13.96 -6.63 -5.86
C PHE A 293 13.53 -8.07 -5.55
N GLY A 294 14.18 -9.08 -6.12
CA GLY A 294 13.89 -10.49 -5.82
C GLY A 294 14.44 -10.91 -4.46
N SER A 295 15.65 -10.47 -4.10
CA SER A 295 16.33 -10.85 -2.86
C SER A 295 16.00 -9.95 -1.67
N SER A 296 15.77 -8.65 -1.91
CA SER A 296 15.57 -7.67 -0.83
C SER A 296 14.11 -7.29 -0.60
N SER A 297 13.18 -7.81 -1.42
CA SER A 297 11.77 -7.52 -1.24
C SER A 297 11.22 -8.29 -0.07
N LEU A 298 10.91 -7.57 1.01
CA LEU A 298 10.10 -8.09 2.11
C LEU A 298 8.81 -8.73 1.60
N MET A 299 8.27 -8.21 0.50
CA MET A 299 7.09 -8.76 -0.15
C MET A 299 7.31 -10.17 -0.69
N PHE A 300 8.47 -10.44 -1.29
CA PHE A 300 8.82 -11.80 -1.72
C PHE A 300 9.06 -12.70 -0.51
N TYR A 301 9.77 -12.19 0.50
CA TYR A 301 10.07 -12.92 1.71
C TYR A 301 8.80 -13.39 2.45
N TRP A 302 7.79 -12.52 2.56
CA TRP A 302 6.60 -12.83 3.37
C TRP A 302 5.43 -13.40 2.59
N ARG A 303 5.25 -12.99 1.33
CA ARG A 303 4.15 -13.50 0.52
C ARG A 303 4.46 -14.87 -0.06
N PHE A 304 5.71 -15.11 -0.41
CA PHE A 304 6.15 -16.31 -1.10
C PHE A 304 7.19 -17.12 -0.31
N GLY A 305 7.76 -16.55 0.76
CA GLY A 305 8.79 -17.21 1.56
C GLY A 305 8.25 -17.90 2.81
N ARG A 306 9.21 -18.51 3.53
CA ARG A 306 9.08 -19.45 4.64
C ARG A 306 8.64 -18.80 5.96
N ALA A 307 7.66 -17.90 5.95
CA ALA A 307 7.20 -17.23 7.18
C ALA A 307 6.66 -18.20 8.26
N ASP A 308 6.44 -19.47 7.92
CA ASP A 308 6.03 -20.54 8.84
C ASP A 308 7.18 -21.45 9.32
N ASP A 309 8.42 -21.26 8.85
CA ASP A 309 9.56 -22.01 9.38
C ASP A 309 9.92 -21.43 10.77
N ASN A 310 9.96 -22.28 11.80
CA ASN A 310 10.34 -21.90 13.17
C ASN A 310 11.78 -21.33 13.29
N GLU A 311 12.54 -21.26 12.20
CA GLU A 311 13.88 -20.69 12.11
C GLU A 311 13.89 -19.36 11.33
N ASP A 312 12.73 -18.73 11.09
CA ASP A 312 12.67 -17.40 10.49
C ASP A 312 13.40 -16.38 11.40
N PRO A 313 14.48 -15.72 10.92
CA PRO A 313 15.18 -14.70 11.70
C PRO A 313 14.30 -13.49 12.04
N PHE A 314 13.18 -13.31 11.35
CA PHE A 314 12.19 -12.28 11.60
C PHE A 314 10.93 -12.91 12.19
N ASP A 315 10.98 -13.38 13.44
CA ASP A 315 9.76 -13.82 14.13
C ASP A 315 8.86 -12.63 14.43
N LEU A 316 7.73 -12.59 13.74
CA LEU A 316 6.75 -11.52 13.78
C LEU A 316 5.79 -11.61 14.92
N ARG A 317 5.77 -12.76 15.58
CA ARG A 317 5.03 -12.94 16.82
C ARG A 317 5.51 -11.91 17.83
N VAL A 318 6.81 -11.62 17.88
CA VAL A 318 7.37 -10.63 18.80
C VAL A 318 6.84 -9.22 18.50
N PRO A 319 7.04 -8.60 17.32
CA PRO A 319 6.43 -7.32 16.96
C PRO A 319 4.90 -7.31 17.11
N MET A 320 4.21 -8.36 16.65
CA MET A 320 2.76 -8.49 16.79
C MET A 320 2.31 -8.43 18.24
N GLU A 321 2.98 -9.19 19.11
CA GLU A 321 2.68 -9.25 20.53
C GLU A 321 2.99 -7.92 21.23
N ARG A 322 4.03 -7.20 20.80
CA ARG A 322 4.31 -5.84 21.28
C ARG A 322 3.20 -4.87 20.88
N VAL A 323 2.73 -4.90 19.64
CA VAL A 323 1.63 -4.01 19.21
C VAL A 323 0.31 -4.41 19.90
N ARG A 324 0.01 -5.71 20.04
CA ARG A 324 -1.13 -6.19 20.83
C ARG A 324 -1.03 -5.76 22.29
N THR A 325 0.15 -5.83 22.88
CA THR A 325 0.40 -5.37 24.26
C THR A 325 0.15 -3.87 24.36
N LYS A 326 0.61 -3.06 23.40
CA LYS A 326 0.31 -1.63 23.34
C LYS A 326 -1.20 -1.37 23.24
N ALA A 327 -1.92 -2.14 22.41
CA ALA A 327 -3.39 -2.05 22.30
C ALA A 327 -4.08 -2.43 23.63
N ARG A 328 -3.71 -3.56 24.24
CA ARG A 328 -4.26 -4.01 25.53
C ARG A 328 -3.93 -3.08 26.69
N ILE A 329 -2.73 -2.51 26.75
CA ILE A 329 -2.38 -1.50 27.75
C ILE A 329 -3.28 -0.28 27.58
N SER A 330 -3.53 0.15 26.34
CA SER A 330 -4.46 1.25 26.07
C SER A 330 -5.88 0.94 26.55
N GLU A 331 -6.33 -0.31 26.39
CA GLU A 331 -7.65 -0.75 26.90
C GLU A 331 -7.68 -0.91 28.42
N ARG A 332 -6.62 -1.44 29.03
CA ARG A 332 -6.50 -1.59 30.48
C ARG A 332 -6.44 -0.23 31.17
N MET A 333 -5.67 0.70 30.62
CA MET A 333 -5.58 2.06 31.14
C MET A 333 -6.96 2.73 31.10
N TYR A 334 -7.69 2.57 29.99
CA TYR A 334 -9.09 2.99 29.90
C TYR A 334 -9.99 2.34 30.97
N ALA A 335 -9.87 1.02 31.18
CA ALA A 335 -10.68 0.29 32.16
C ALA A 335 -10.33 0.63 33.62
N ILE A 336 -9.06 0.88 33.94
CA ILE A 336 -8.62 1.30 35.28
C ILE A 336 -9.18 2.67 35.61
N ILE A 337 -9.05 3.61 34.68
CA ILE A 337 -9.61 4.96 34.85
C ILE A 337 -11.14 4.88 35.04
N LYS A 338 -11.82 4.07 34.20
CA LYS A 338 -13.26 3.81 34.31
C LYS A 338 -13.68 3.20 35.65
N LYS A 339 -12.94 2.23 36.17
CA LYS A 339 -13.20 1.62 37.47
C LYS A 339 -12.94 2.57 38.64
N GLY A 340 -11.89 3.40 38.55
CA GLY A 340 -11.62 4.45 39.53
C GLY A 340 -12.79 5.43 39.66
N GLN A 341 -13.53 5.67 38.58
CA GLN A 341 -14.72 6.53 38.57
C GLN A 341 -15.96 5.86 39.15
N GLU A 342 -16.18 4.59 38.84
CA GLU A 342 -17.33 3.84 39.36
C GLU A 342 -17.16 3.51 40.86
N GLY A 343 -15.91 3.37 41.32
CA GLY A 343 -15.52 3.01 42.69
C GLY A 343 -15.49 4.16 43.70
N GLY A 344 -16.45 5.09 43.63
CA GLY A 344 -16.70 6.03 44.72
C GLY A 344 -17.14 5.29 45.99
N ALA A 345 -16.16 4.96 46.85
CA ALA A 345 -16.31 4.44 48.20
C ALA A 345 -16.97 3.06 48.35
N GLU A 346 -16.52 2.05 47.61
CA GLU A 346 -16.58 0.69 48.14
C GLU A 346 -15.16 0.24 48.50
N GLU A 347 -15.02 -0.18 49.76
CA GLU A 347 -13.78 -0.57 50.43
C GLU A 347 -12.85 -1.34 49.50
N GLU A 348 -11.59 -0.92 49.51
CA GLU A 348 -10.45 -1.60 48.92
C GLU A 348 -10.62 -3.11 49.13
N PRO A 349 -10.90 -3.90 48.08
CA PRO A 349 -11.02 -5.33 48.27
C PRO A 349 -9.65 -5.80 48.70
N ASP A 350 -9.55 -6.27 49.95
CA ASP A 350 -8.35 -6.85 50.51
C ASP A 350 -7.73 -7.79 49.48
N LEU A 351 -6.68 -7.31 48.82
CA LEU A 351 -5.77 -8.10 48.01
C LEU A 351 -4.84 -8.89 48.96
N GLU A 352 -5.41 -9.45 50.03
CA GLU A 352 -4.83 -10.54 50.81
C GLU A 352 -5.40 -11.85 50.28
N GLY A 353 -4.68 -12.49 49.36
CA GLY A 353 -5.05 -13.85 49.00
C GLY A 353 -4.51 -14.36 47.67
N GLY A 354 -3.23 -14.16 47.38
CA GLY A 354 -2.64 -14.77 46.20
C GLY A 354 -1.22 -14.29 45.97
N GLY A 355 -0.30 -14.72 46.82
CA GLY A 355 1.14 -14.58 46.60
C GLY A 355 1.58 -15.32 45.34
N GLU A 356 1.43 -14.67 44.19
CA GLU A 356 2.38 -14.78 43.09
C GLU A 356 2.96 -13.39 42.88
N THR A 357 3.95 -13.08 43.73
CA THR A 357 5.03 -12.17 43.38
C THR A 357 5.60 -12.61 42.04
N THR A 358 5.02 -12.10 40.95
CA THR A 358 5.72 -12.01 39.68
C THR A 358 6.73 -10.90 39.88
N THR A 359 7.83 -11.23 40.55
CA THR A 359 9.06 -10.48 40.42
C THR A 359 9.28 -10.29 38.92
N LEU A 360 9.24 -9.04 38.46
CA LEU A 360 10.01 -8.62 37.29
C LEU A 360 11.49 -8.77 37.65
N THR A 361 11.93 -10.02 37.87
CA THR A 361 13.30 -10.37 37.55
C THR A 361 13.46 -10.01 36.09
N GLU A 362 14.53 -9.28 35.78
CA GLU A 362 15.15 -9.36 34.46
C GLU A 362 15.18 -10.84 34.07
N GLU A 363 14.19 -11.25 33.27
CA GLU A 363 14.19 -12.56 32.66
C GLU A 363 15.24 -12.42 31.55
N THR A 364 16.50 -12.57 31.95
CA THR A 364 17.53 -13.14 31.08
C THR A 364 16.90 -14.41 30.56
N VAL A 365 16.30 -14.31 29.37
CA VAL A 365 15.83 -15.45 28.59
C VAL A 365 16.96 -16.48 28.66
N PRO A 366 16.77 -17.65 29.30
CA PRO A 366 17.76 -18.68 29.20
C PRO A 366 17.77 -19.06 27.72
N VAL A 367 18.80 -18.60 27.00
CA VAL A 367 19.17 -19.17 25.72
C VAL A 367 19.54 -20.60 26.07
N ILE A 368 18.57 -21.50 25.97
CA ILE A 368 18.82 -22.94 25.92
C ILE A 368 19.52 -23.15 24.59
N ILE A 369 20.83 -22.94 24.58
CA ILE A 369 21.72 -23.56 23.62
C ILE A 369 21.60 -25.05 23.92
N LYS A 370 20.63 -25.71 23.28
CA LYS A 370 20.78 -27.14 23.01
C LYS A 370 22.09 -27.23 22.24
N GLU A 371 23.13 -27.76 22.88
CA GLU A 371 24.26 -28.36 22.17
C GLU A 371 23.67 -29.45 21.26
N LYS A 372 23.22 -29.05 20.06
CA LYS A 372 23.13 -29.93 18.92
C LYS A 372 24.57 -30.35 18.68
N GLY A 373 24.82 -31.65 18.87
CA GLY A 373 26.11 -32.27 18.62
C GLY A 373 26.74 -31.73 17.34
N ALA A 374 28.06 -31.54 17.41
CA ALA A 374 28.91 -30.98 16.38
C ALA A 374 28.39 -31.24 14.96
N ALA A 375 28.05 -30.15 14.26
CA ALA A 375 27.76 -30.23 12.84
C ALA A 375 28.96 -30.89 12.13
N PRO A 376 28.73 -31.86 11.22
CA PRO A 376 29.81 -32.40 10.41
C PRO A 376 30.50 -31.26 9.66
N PRO A 377 31.82 -31.33 9.45
CA PRO A 377 32.58 -30.27 8.82
C PRO A 377 31.95 -29.90 7.48
N MET A 378 31.68 -28.60 7.28
CA MET A 378 31.20 -28.09 6.01
C MET A 378 32.18 -28.53 4.93
N LYS A 379 31.68 -29.26 3.93
CA LYS A 379 32.42 -29.45 2.68
C LYS A 379 32.70 -28.06 2.12
N GLY A 380 33.99 -27.73 2.00
CA GLY A 380 34.44 -26.49 1.40
C GLY A 380 33.85 -26.29 -0.01
N PRO A 381 33.89 -25.05 -0.51
CA PRO A 381 33.35 -24.73 -1.83
C PRO A 381 33.93 -25.68 -2.89
N PRO A 382 33.10 -26.18 -3.83
CA PRO A 382 33.60 -27.01 -4.92
C PRO A 382 34.68 -26.23 -5.67
N ALA A 383 35.79 -26.92 -5.96
CA ALA A 383 36.89 -26.35 -6.72
C ALA A 383 36.35 -25.75 -8.03
N PRO A 384 36.87 -24.58 -8.46
CA PRO A 384 36.45 -23.97 -9.71
C PRO A 384 36.63 -24.98 -10.85
N VAL A 385 35.53 -25.20 -11.58
CA VAL A 385 35.54 -26.02 -12.79
C VAL A 385 36.53 -25.36 -13.77
N PRO A 386 37.53 -26.10 -14.29
CA PRO A 386 38.46 -25.55 -15.26
C PRO A 386 37.67 -25.09 -16.49
N ALA A 387 37.93 -23.86 -16.92
CA ALA A 387 37.41 -23.34 -18.17
C ALA A 387 38.04 -24.15 -19.31
N ASN A 388 37.20 -24.90 -20.04
CA ASN A 388 37.52 -25.43 -21.36
C ASN A 388 37.07 -24.44 -22.43
#